data_AF-A0A525KA58-F1
#
_entry.id   AF-A0A525KA58-F1
#
_cell.length_a   1.000
_cell.length_b   1.000
_cell.length_c   1.000
_cell.angle_alpha   90.00
_cell.angle_beta   90.00
_cell.angle_gamma   90.00
#
_symmetry.space_group_name_H-M   'P 1'
#
loop_
_entity.id
_entity.type
_entity.pdbx_description
1 polymer ?
#
loop_
_entity_poly.entity_id
_entity_poly.type
_entity_poly.pdbx_seq_one_letter_code
_entity_poly.pdbx_strand_id
1 'polypeptide(L)' 'MDARDLVDVAIDEDPRAPCLWVPSELWPAFLAAIHREPNLIGAVIYRNKTVREGGPLTDITTRRP' A
#
# COMPACT_ATOMS: atom_id res chain seq x y z
N MET A 1 -5.83 -13.52 1.78
CA MET A 1 -5.33 -12.16 2.05
C MET A 1 -5.11 -11.54 0.69
N ASP A 2 -5.98 -10.62 0.29
CA ASP A 2 -5.82 -9.86 -0.94
C ASP A 2 -4.86 -8.67 -0.73
N ALA A 3 -4.59 -7.89 -1.78
CA ALA A 3 -3.68 -6.75 -1.69
C ALA A 3 -4.17 -5.67 -0.69
N ARG A 4 -5.48 -5.53 -0.51
CA ARG A 4 -6.06 -4.60 0.46
C ARG A 4 -5.86 -5.10 1.89
N ASP A 5 -6.12 -6.39 2.14
CA ASP A 5 -5.89 -7.02 3.44
C ASP A 5 -4.42 -6.84 3.87
N LEU A 6 -3.47 -7.09 2.95
CA LEU A 6 -2.03 -6.92 3.23
C LEU A 6 -1.67 -5.47 3.58
N VAL A 7 -2.24 -4.50 2.85
CA VAL A 7 -2.10 -3.08 3.16
C VAL A 7 -2.72 -2.75 4.51
N ASP A 8 -3.93 -3.24 4.80
CA ASP A 8 -4.62 -3.00 6.07
C ASP A 8 -3.79 -3.47 7.26
N VAL A 9 -3.20 -4.67 7.19
CA VAL A 9 -2.32 -5.19 8.25
C VAL A 9 -1.06 -4.32 8.37
N ALA A 10 -0.40 -3.94 7.27
CA ALA A 10 0.80 -3.10 7.32
C ALA A 10 0.53 -1.72 7.95
N ILE A 11 -0.65 -1.15 7.68
CA ILE A 11 -1.12 0.11 8.29
C ILE A 11 -1.32 -0.05 9.80
N ASP A 12 -1.90 -1.17 10.23
CA ASP A 12 -2.17 -1.47 11.63
C ASP A 12 -0.89 -1.77 12.42
N GLU A 13 0.12 -2.36 11.78
CA GLU A 13 1.40 -2.68 12.42
C GLU A 13 2.36 -1.51 12.59
N ASP A 14 2.39 -0.59 11.63
CA ASP A 14 3.11 0.67 11.73
C ASP A 14 2.17 1.86 11.52
N PRO A 15 1.33 2.19 12.53
CA PRO A 15 0.40 3.31 12.44
C PRO A 15 1.13 4.65 12.31
N ARG A 16 2.40 4.74 12.74
CA ARG A 16 3.19 5.98 12.72
C ARG A 16 3.91 6.22 11.39
N ALA A 17 4.07 5.22 10.54
CA ALA A 17 4.62 5.40 9.20
C ALA A 17 3.79 6.41 8.38
N PRO A 18 4.39 7.50 7.89
CA PRO A 18 3.65 8.51 7.10
C PRO A 18 3.30 8.00 5.69
N CYS A 19 4.05 7.02 5.18
CA CYS A 19 3.91 6.46 3.85
C CYS A 19 4.02 4.94 3.90
N LEU A 20 3.22 4.27 3.08
CA LEU A 20 3.31 2.85 2.78
C LEU A 20 3.63 2.66 1.30
N TRP A 21 4.48 1.69 0.99
CA TRP A 21 4.77 1.30 -0.37
C TRP A 21 4.01 0.00 -0.67
N VAL A 22 3.63 -0.21 -1.93
CA VAL A 22 2.96 -1.43 -2.39
C VAL A 22 3.78 -1.96 -3.56
N PRO A 23 4.16 -3.25 -3.57
CA PRO A 23 4.85 -3.86 -4.70
C PRO A 23 4.09 -3.61 -5.99
N SER A 24 4.80 -3.32 -7.08
CA SER A 24 4.18 -3.06 -8.39
C SER A 24 3.25 -4.17 -8.85
N GLU A 25 3.53 -5.41 -8.47
CA GLU A 25 2.71 -6.59 -8.80
C GLU A 25 1.34 -6.57 -8.09
N LEU A 26 1.27 -5.94 -6.92
CA LEU A 26 0.05 -5.82 -6.12
C LEU A 26 -0.66 -4.48 -6.33
N TRP A 27 0.01 -3.50 -6.93
CA TRP A 27 -0.49 -2.13 -7.05
C TRP A 27 -1.81 -2.02 -7.83
N PRO A 28 -1.97 -2.60 -9.04
CA PRO A 28 -3.24 -2.55 -9.76
C PRO A 28 -4.39 -3.21 -8.99
N ALA A 29 -4.11 -4.34 -8.33
CA ALA A 29 -5.10 -5.06 -7.53
C ALA A 29 -5.54 -4.26 -6.30
N PHE A 30 -4.59 -3.59 -5.63
CA PHE A 30 -4.89 -2.71 -4.51
C PHE A 30 -5.77 -1.52 -4.92
N LEU A 31 -5.42 -0.81 -6.01
CA LEU A 31 -6.20 0.32 -6.52
C LEU A 31 -7.64 -0.08 -6.87
N ALA A 32 -7.81 -1.24 -7.51
CA ALA A 32 -9.12 -1.80 -7.82
C ALA A 32 -9.93 -2.11 -6.55
N ALA A 33 -9.29 -2.70 -5.54
CA ALA A 33 -9.94 -3.09 -4.28
C ALA A 33 -10.40 -1.91 -3.42
N ILE A 34 -9.75 -0.74 -3.54
CA ILE A 34 -10.14 0.48 -2.81
C ILE A 34 -10.97 1.45 -3.68
N HIS A 35 -11.21 1.11 -4.95
CA HIS A 35 -11.88 1.96 -5.94
C HIS A 35 -11.28 3.38 -6.02
N ARG A 36 -9.94 3.46 -6.12
CA ARG A 36 -9.21 4.73 -6.24
C ARG A 36 -8.24 4.70 -7.40
N GLU A 37 -8.03 5.89 -7.97
CA GLU A 37 -6.97 6.15 -8.93
C GLU A 37 -5.85 6.95 -8.26
N PRO A 38 -4.58 6.69 -8.61
CA PRO A 38 -3.46 7.51 -8.17
C PRO A 38 -3.60 8.96 -8.64
N ASN A 39 -3.14 9.90 -7.82
CA ASN A 39 -3.03 11.30 -8.21
C ASN A 39 -1.86 11.54 -9.18
N LEU A 40 -1.62 12.81 -9.55
CA LEU A 40 -0.57 13.22 -10.50
C LEU A 40 0.84 12.74 -10.14
N ILE A 41 1.13 12.48 -8.85
CA ILE A 41 2.44 12.01 -8.37
C ILE A 41 2.49 10.50 -8.12
N GLY A 42 1.45 9.76 -8.53
CA GLY A 42 1.37 8.30 -8.39
C GLY A 42 1.07 7.83 -6.97
N ALA A 43 0.31 8.60 -6.18
CA ALA A 43 -0.04 8.25 -4.80
C ALA A 43 -1.56 8.24 -4.56
N VAL A 44 -2.02 7.43 -3.60
CA VAL A 44 -3.39 7.45 -3.08
C VAL A 44 -3.40 7.68 -1.58
N ILE A 45 -4.50 8.25 -1.06
CA ILE A 45 -4.75 8.29 0.38
C ILE A 45 -5.67 7.14 0.75
N TYR A 46 -5.19 6.27 1.64
CA TYR A 46 -5.97 5.14 2.17
C TYR A 46 -5.73 5.04 3.69
N ARG A 47 -6.82 4.98 4.47
CA ARG A 47 -6.80 4.97 5.95
C ARG A 47 -5.85 6.02 6.56
N ASN A 48 -5.92 7.26 6.08
CA ASN A 48 -5.08 8.41 6.49
C ASN A 48 -3.57 8.25 6.24
N LYS A 49 -3.16 7.30 5.39
CA LYS A 49 -1.77 7.15 4.94
C LYS A 49 -1.63 7.45 3.47
N THR A 50 -0.46 7.97 3.12
CA THR A 50 -0.04 8.04 1.71
C THR A 50 0.42 6.65 1.30
N VAL A 51 -0.17 6.09 0.24
CA VAL A 51 0.22 4.78 -0.30
C VAL A 51 0.73 4.99 -1.72
N ARG A 52 1.88 4.38 -2.04
CA ARG A 52 2.58 4.57 -3.32
C ARG A 52 3.05 3.24 -3.90
N GLU A 53 3.18 3.18 -5.22
CA GLU A 53 3.87 2.08 -5.89
C GLU A 53 5.36 2.09 -5.53
N GLY A 54 5.86 0.98 -4.99
CA GLY A 54 7.24 0.84 -4.54
C GLY A 54 8.23 0.36 -5.60
N GLY A 55 7.74 -0.24 -6.68
CA GLY A 55 8.58 -1.05 -7.58
C GLY A 55 8.56 -2.55 -7.23
N PRO A 56 9.19 -3.40 -8.05
CA PRO A 56 9.30 -4.84 -7.77
C PRO A 56 10.03 -5.08 -6.45
N LEU A 57 9.59 -6.09 -5.69
CA LEU A 57 10.22 -6.49 -4.42
C LEU A 57 10.30 -5.37 -3.37
N THR A 58 9.51 -4.31 -3.51
CA THR A 58 9.43 -3.20 -2.54
C THR A 58 8.25 -3.42 -1.60
N ASP A 59 8.45 -3.19 -0.31
CA ASP A 59 7.67 -3.80 0.78
C ASP A 59 6.15 -3.55 0.81
N ILE A 60 5.38 -4.63 1.00
CA ILE A 60 4.42 -4.75 2.11
C ILE A 60 5.04 -5.75 3.10
N THR A 61 5.30 -5.37 4.35
CA THR A 61 5.77 -6.32 5.40
C THR A 61 4.99 -6.15 6.68
N THR A 62 4.81 -7.26 7.37
CA THR A 62 4.28 -7.35 8.73
C THR A 62 5.32 -7.85 9.75
N ARG A 63 6.56 -7.33 9.64
CA ARG A 63 7.82 -7.67 10.37
C ARG A 63 8.42 -9.05 10.02
N ARG A 64 9.72 -9.28 10.26
CA ARG A 64 10.87 -9.21 9.29
C ARG A 64 11.22 -10.64 8.81
N PRO A 65 12.27 -10.87 7.98
CA PRO A 65 13.22 -11.96 8.21
C PRO A 65 14.06 -11.75 9.50
#